data_AF-A0A2M7AZY0-F1
#
_entry.id   AF-A0A2M7AZY0-F1
#
_cell.length_a   1.000
_cell.length_b   1.000
_cell.length_c   1.000
_cell.angle_alpha   90.00
_cell.angle_beta   90.00
_cell.angle_gamma   90.00
#
_symmetry.space_group_name_H-M   'P 1'
#
loop_
_entity.id
_entity.type
_entity.pdbx_description
1 polymer ?
#
loop_
_entity_poly.entity_id
_entity_poly.type
_entity_poly.pdbx_seq_one_letter_code
_entity_poly.pdbx_strand_id
1 'polypeptide(L)'
;MKKIKLFLLLVFSSTWLFSQEKFPKYSDVQVPPKEAQFWEKLPNSFVKCELCPWRCTIAPKQRGLCRTRENINGKLYALTYARPCTINVDPIEKKPFFHVLPGKNAFSIAVAGCNVGCKFCQNWQISKIAPDESIINKQNIP
;
A
#
# COMPACT_ATOMS: atom_id res chain seq x y z
N MET A 1 -49.15 2.92 -22.93
CA MET A 1 -48.72 1.78 -22.07
C MET A 1 -47.51 0.98 -22.62
N LYS A 2 -47.48 0.57 -23.90
CA LYS A 2 -46.34 -0.21 -24.46
C LYS A 2 -44.99 0.53 -24.44
N LYS A 3 -44.97 1.84 -24.72
CA LYS A 3 -43.74 2.67 -24.69
C LYS A 3 -43.12 2.80 -23.29
N ILE A 4 -43.94 2.82 -22.24
CA ILE A 4 -43.48 2.91 -20.83
C ILE A 4 -42.86 1.59 -20.36
N LYS A 5 -43.45 0.45 -20.74
CA LYS A 5 -42.88 -0.88 -20.44
C LYS A 5 -41.53 -1.10 -21.13
N LEU A 6 -41.38 -0.65 -22.38
CA LEU A 6 -40.12 -0.77 -23.12
C LEU A 6 -39.02 0.13 -22.53
N PHE A 7 -39.37 1.33 -22.07
CA PHE A 7 -38.44 2.24 -21.39
C PHE A 7 -37.96 1.67 -20.05
N LEU A 8 -38.87 1.12 -19.24
CA LEU A 8 -38.51 0.48 -17.96
C LEU A 8 -37.63 -0.76 -18.16
N LEU A 9 -37.87 -1.57 -19.19
CA LEU A 9 -37.03 -2.73 -19.53
C LEU A 9 -35.61 -2.34 -19.97
N LEU A 10 -35.47 -1.25 -20.73
CA LEU A 10 -34.15 -0.74 -21.15
C LEU A 10 -33.36 -0.16 -19.97
N VAL A 11 -34.03 0.58 -19.07
CA VAL A 11 -33.39 1.11 -17.85
C VAL A 11 -32.95 -0.03 -16.93
N PHE A 12 -33.81 -1.04 -16.70
CA PHE A 12 -33.44 -2.21 -15.90
C PHE A 12 -32.35 -3.08 -16.55
N SER A 13 -32.34 -3.23 -17.87
CA SER A 13 -31.30 -3.98 -18.59
C SER A 13 -29.93 -3.30 -18.47
N SER A 14 -29.90 -1.96 -18.62
CA SER A 14 -28.65 -1.18 -18.54
C SER A 14 -28.02 -1.15 -17.14
N THR A 15 -28.85 -1.12 -16.08
CA THR A 15 -28.37 -1.20 -14.70
C THR A 15 -27.91 -2.61 -14.31
N TRP A 16 -28.53 -3.65 -14.89
CA TRP A 16 -28.12 -5.04 -14.67
C TRP A 16 -26.78 -5.38 -15.34
N LEU A 17 -26.51 -4.81 -16.52
CA LEU A 17 -25.22 -4.92 -17.20
C LEU A 17 -24.07 -4.31 -16.37
N PHE A 18 -24.29 -3.17 -15.73
CA PHE A 18 -23.28 -2.57 -14.83
C PHE A 18 -23.07 -3.36 -13.53
N SER A 19 -24.09 -4.06 -13.04
CA SER A 19 -23.98 -4.90 -11.84
C SER A 19 -23.16 -6.18 -12.05
N GLN A 20 -22.81 -6.52 -13.29
CA GLN A 20 -22.09 -7.75 -13.65
C GLN A 20 -20.57 -7.56 -13.78
N GLU A 21 -20.07 -6.32 -13.77
CA GLU A 21 -18.62 -6.08 -13.77
C GLU A 21 -18.02 -6.46 -12.41
N LYS A 22 -17.59 -7.71 -12.30
CA LYS A 22 -16.75 -8.18 -11.20
C LYS A 22 -15.39 -7.51 -11.31
N PHE A 23 -15.18 -6.41 -10.57
CA PHE A 23 -13.84 -5.89 -10.35
C PHE A 23 -12.96 -6.99 -9.75
N PRO A 24 -11.74 -7.22 -10.29
CA PRO A 24 -10.84 -8.22 -9.74
C PRO A 24 -10.59 -7.92 -8.27
N LYS A 25 -10.64 -8.95 -7.42
CA LYS A 25 -10.27 -8.78 -6.02
C LYS A 25 -8.78 -8.50 -5.97
N TYR A 26 -8.38 -7.55 -5.13
CA TYR A 26 -6.98 -7.19 -4.95
C TYR A 26 -6.10 -8.41 -4.58
N SER A 27 -6.67 -9.42 -3.90
CA SER A 27 -6.00 -10.70 -3.60
C SER A 27 -5.47 -11.44 -4.82
N ASP A 28 -6.08 -11.21 -5.99
CA ASP A 28 -5.83 -11.99 -7.21
C ASP A 28 -4.73 -11.35 -8.08
N VAL A 29 -4.25 -10.15 -7.70
CA VAL A 29 -3.22 -9.40 -8.42
C VAL A 29 -1.84 -9.79 -7.91
N GLN A 30 -1.08 -10.51 -8.72
CA GLN A 30 0.33 -10.79 -8.45
C GLN A 30 1.19 -9.57 -8.78
N VAL A 31 1.75 -8.92 -7.75
CA VAL A 31 2.67 -7.81 -7.92
C VAL A 31 4.10 -8.34 -7.98
N PRO A 32 4.83 -8.17 -9.10
CA PRO A 32 6.20 -8.64 -9.21
C PRO A 32 7.10 -7.94 -8.19
N PRO A 33 8.16 -8.61 -7.71
CA PRO A 33 9.11 -8.03 -6.78
C PRO A 33 9.75 -6.78 -7.40
N LYS A 34 9.68 -5.65 -6.68
CA LYS A 34 10.25 -4.38 -7.13
C LYS A 34 11.61 -4.16 -6.46
N GLU A 35 12.67 -4.15 -7.25
CA GLU A 35 13.99 -3.74 -6.77
C GLU A 35 13.90 -2.30 -6.21
N ALA A 36 14.44 -2.11 -5.01
CA ALA A 36 14.37 -0.84 -4.30
C ALA A 36 15.26 0.21 -4.99
N GLN A 37 14.89 1.47 -4.85
CA GLN A 37 15.76 2.60 -5.22
C GLN A 37 16.56 3.08 -4.00
N PHE A 38 17.64 3.82 -4.26
CA PHE A 38 18.51 4.43 -3.24
C PHE A 38 19.15 3.39 -2.32
N TRP A 39 20.02 2.56 -2.89
CA TRP A 39 20.84 1.60 -2.15
C TRP A 39 22.13 1.30 -2.92
N GLU A 40 23.13 0.80 -2.19
CA GLU A 40 24.43 0.42 -2.71
C GLU A 40 24.72 -1.06 -2.40
N LYS A 41 25.36 -1.74 -3.35
CA LYS A 41 25.83 -3.12 -3.13
C LYS A 41 27.12 -3.07 -2.32
N LEU A 42 27.21 -3.91 -1.30
CA LEU A 42 28.41 -4.08 -0.47
C LEU A 42 29.02 -5.49 -0.68
N PRO A 43 30.26 -5.74 -0.22
CA PRO A 43 30.86 -7.07 -0.22
C PRO A 43 30.01 -8.10 0.55
N ASN A 44 30.24 -9.39 0.27
CA ASN A 44 29.56 -10.52 0.96
C ASN A 44 28.03 -10.47 0.86
N SER A 45 27.50 -9.97 -0.26
CA SER A 45 26.07 -9.83 -0.52
C SER A 45 25.33 -8.92 0.48
N PHE A 46 26.03 -8.10 1.25
CA PHE A 46 25.41 -7.03 2.01
C PHE A 46 24.92 -5.92 1.09
N VAL A 47 23.96 -5.14 1.57
CA VAL A 47 23.48 -3.94 0.89
C VAL A 47 23.35 -2.79 1.88
N LYS A 48 23.57 -1.56 1.42
CA LYS A 48 23.37 -0.34 2.21
C LYS A 48 22.16 0.40 1.66
N CYS A 49 21.11 0.55 2.45
CA CYS A 49 19.93 1.30 2.07
C CYS A 49 20.15 2.79 2.36
N GLU A 50 19.97 3.68 1.38
CA GLU A 50 20.19 5.13 1.53
C GLU A 50 18.90 5.96 1.48
N LEU A 51 17.74 5.32 1.33
CA LEU A 51 16.45 6.01 1.22
C LEU A 51 16.12 6.93 2.41
N CYS A 52 16.51 6.55 3.62
CA CYS A 52 16.16 7.32 4.82
C CYS A 52 17.37 7.51 5.75
N PRO A 53 17.29 8.43 6.72
CA PRO A 53 18.44 8.81 7.56
C PRO A 53 19.11 7.66 8.32
N TRP A 54 18.41 6.54 8.56
CA TRP A 54 18.96 5.37 9.24
C TRP A 54 20.09 4.67 8.49
N ARG A 55 20.17 4.84 7.16
CA ARG A 55 21.23 4.27 6.31
C ARG A 55 21.57 2.79 6.60
N CYS A 56 20.55 1.94 6.77
CA CYS A 56 20.73 0.57 7.24
C CYS A 56 21.67 -0.24 6.35
N THR A 57 22.64 -0.93 6.96
CA THR A 57 23.41 -2.02 6.34
C THR A 57 22.67 -3.33 6.58
N ILE A 58 22.27 -4.02 5.52
CA ILE A 58 21.33 -5.14 5.56
C ILE A 58 22.03 -6.39 5.02
N ALA A 59 22.13 -7.42 5.88
CA ALA A 59 22.68 -8.72 5.52
C ALA A 59 21.73 -9.49 4.57
N PRO A 60 22.22 -10.52 3.85
CA PRO A 60 21.36 -11.39 3.04
C PRO A 60 20.18 -11.96 3.84
N LYS A 61 18.99 -11.99 3.25
CA LYS A 61 17.72 -12.46 3.86
C LYS A 61 17.32 -11.69 5.12
N GLN A 62 17.85 -10.48 5.32
CA GLN A 62 17.47 -9.60 6.41
C GLN A 62 16.74 -8.36 5.88
N ARG A 63 16.06 -7.68 6.79
CA ARG A 63 15.32 -6.44 6.52
C ARG A 63 15.94 -5.25 7.22
N GLY A 64 15.73 -4.07 6.65
CA GLY A 64 16.06 -2.82 7.33
C GLY A 64 15.15 -2.54 8.54
N LEU A 65 15.48 -1.50 9.31
CA LEU A 65 14.72 -1.10 10.51
C LEU A 65 13.21 -0.92 10.24
N CYS A 66 12.85 -0.36 9.08
CA CYS A 66 11.45 -0.16 8.69
C CYS A 66 10.70 -1.45 8.38
N ARG A 67 11.40 -2.58 8.20
CA ARG A 67 10.88 -3.90 7.75
C ARG A 67 10.22 -3.91 6.38
N THR A 68 10.21 -2.80 5.65
CA THR A 68 9.59 -2.71 4.31
C THR A 68 10.56 -2.99 3.16
N ARG A 69 11.85 -3.20 3.48
CA ARG A 69 12.89 -3.47 2.49
C ARG A 69 13.73 -4.66 2.92
N GLU A 70 13.96 -5.58 1.99
CA GLU A 70 14.63 -6.86 2.23
C GLU A 70 15.77 -7.07 1.25
N ASN A 71 16.88 -7.62 1.75
CA ASN A 71 18.00 -8.01 0.91
C ASN A 71 17.79 -9.45 0.40
N ILE A 72 17.48 -9.58 -0.89
CA ILE A 72 17.30 -10.86 -1.57
C ILE A 72 18.47 -11.03 -2.52
N ASN A 73 19.34 -12.01 -2.23
CA ASN A 73 20.50 -12.38 -3.05
C ASN A 73 21.45 -11.20 -3.38
N GLY A 74 21.72 -10.32 -2.41
CA GLY A 74 22.62 -9.18 -2.58
C GLY A 74 22.01 -8.00 -3.34
N LYS A 75 20.68 -7.97 -3.45
CA LYS A 75 19.89 -6.87 -4.00
C LYS A 75 18.80 -6.46 -3.02
N LEU A 76 18.56 -5.16 -2.90
CA LEU A 76 17.53 -4.64 -2.01
C LEU A 76 16.18 -4.56 -2.75
N TYR A 77 15.10 -5.09 -2.16
CA TYR A 77 13.75 -5.06 -2.72
C TYR A 77 12.79 -4.29 -1.81
N ALA A 78 11.79 -3.63 -2.41
CA ALA A 78 10.73 -2.92 -1.71
C ALA A 78 9.48 -3.83 -1.58
N LEU A 79 9.23 -4.31 -0.36
CA LEU A 79 8.16 -5.27 -0.08
C LEU A 79 6.76 -4.64 -0.15
N THR A 80 6.67 -3.32 0.04
CA THR A 80 5.41 -2.58 0.06
C THR A 80 5.01 -1.98 -1.29
N TYR A 81 5.82 -2.20 -2.34
CA TYR A 81 5.52 -1.67 -3.66
C TYR A 81 4.20 -2.23 -4.18
N ALA A 82 3.31 -1.32 -4.62
CA ALA A 82 1.95 -1.59 -5.06
C ALA A 82 1.12 -2.45 -4.08
N ARG A 83 1.43 -2.37 -2.78
CA ARG A 83 0.76 -3.12 -1.70
C ARG A 83 0.14 -2.23 -0.61
N PRO A 84 -0.90 -1.43 -0.92
CA PRO A 84 -1.56 -0.61 0.08
C PRO A 84 -2.27 -1.47 1.13
N CYS A 85 -2.15 -1.10 2.40
CA CYS A 85 -2.88 -1.74 3.49
C CYS A 85 -4.10 -0.92 3.96
N THR A 86 -4.19 0.35 3.55
CA THR A 86 -5.34 1.20 3.79
C THR A 86 -5.48 2.22 2.68
N ILE A 87 -6.73 2.48 2.30
CA ILE A 87 -7.13 3.52 1.36
C ILE A 87 -8.38 4.16 1.97
N ASN A 88 -8.37 5.47 2.15
CA ASN A 88 -9.48 6.15 2.79
C ASN A 88 -9.66 7.57 2.23
N VAL A 89 -10.92 7.99 2.13
CA VAL A 89 -11.28 9.40 1.90
C VAL A 89 -11.81 9.94 3.22
N ASP A 90 -11.11 10.92 3.79
CA ASP A 90 -11.50 11.58 5.03
C ASP A 90 -11.41 13.11 4.92
N PRO A 91 -12.13 13.88 5.75
CA PRO A 91 -11.99 15.33 5.79
C PRO A 91 -10.55 15.75 6.10
N ILE A 92 -10.10 16.85 5.49
CA ILE A 92 -8.74 17.38 5.67
C ILE A 92 -8.41 17.68 7.14
N GLU A 93 -9.41 17.95 7.97
CA GLU A 93 -9.30 18.23 9.41
C GLU A 93 -8.75 17.05 10.21
N LYS A 94 -8.81 15.82 9.67
CA LYS A 94 -8.15 14.66 10.29
C LYS A 94 -6.63 14.72 10.16
N LYS A 95 -6.10 15.48 9.21
CA LYS A 95 -4.66 15.63 8.97
C LYS A 95 -4.08 16.70 9.89
N PRO A 96 -2.80 16.61 10.27
CA PRO A 96 -2.17 17.57 11.18
C PRO A 96 -1.82 18.89 10.46
N PHE A 97 -2.81 19.52 9.83
CA PHE A 97 -2.69 20.78 9.11
C PHE A 97 -3.60 21.84 9.75
N PHE A 98 -3.06 23.03 9.97
CA PHE A 98 -3.84 24.16 10.47
C PHE A 98 -4.44 24.95 9.32
N HIS A 99 -5.77 25.01 9.27
CA HIS A 99 -6.55 25.83 8.34
C HIS A 99 -6.24 25.60 6.84
N VAL A 100 -5.92 24.36 6.47
CA VAL A 100 -5.72 23.96 5.07
C VAL A 100 -7.04 23.45 4.50
N LEU A 101 -7.60 24.18 3.53
CA LEU A 101 -8.79 23.81 2.74
C LEU A 101 -10.00 23.26 3.55
N PRO A 102 -10.56 24.01 4.52
CA PRO A 102 -11.62 23.51 5.39
C PRO A 102 -12.82 22.91 4.63
N GLY A 103 -13.35 21.80 5.15
CA GLY A 103 -14.48 21.07 4.60
C GLY A 103 -14.18 20.28 3.32
N LYS A 104 -12.91 20.23 2.87
CA LYS A 104 -12.52 19.44 1.69
C LYS A 104 -12.12 18.01 2.08
N ASN A 105 -12.31 17.11 1.13
CA ASN A 105 -11.88 15.71 1.25
C ASN A 105 -10.40 15.56 0.94
N ALA A 106 -9.74 14.68 1.68
CA ALA A 106 -8.38 14.22 1.47
C ALA A 106 -8.37 12.73 1.15
N PHE A 107 -7.71 12.36 0.05
CA PHE A 107 -7.46 10.96 -0.29
C PHE A 107 -6.16 10.49 0.37
N SER A 108 -6.25 9.42 1.15
CA SER A 108 -5.13 8.85 1.90
C SER A 108 -4.88 7.40 1.49
N ILE A 109 -3.63 7.08 1.22
CA ILE A 109 -3.16 5.74 0.95
C ILE A 109 -1.93 5.46 1.79
N ALA A 110 -1.85 4.28 2.39
CA ALA A 110 -0.68 3.86 3.14
C ALA A 110 -0.36 2.38 2.97
N VAL A 111 0.89 2.05 3.28
CA VAL A 111 1.43 0.69 3.28
C VAL A 111 1.85 0.31 4.69
N ALA A 112 2.03 -0.98 4.93
CA ALA A 112 2.51 -1.48 6.22
C ALA A 112 3.99 -1.12 6.46
N GLY A 113 4.34 -0.85 7.71
CA GLY A 113 5.69 -0.50 8.14
C GLY A 113 6.00 1.00 8.05
N CYS A 114 6.90 1.45 8.92
CA CYS A 114 7.33 2.85 8.99
C CYS A 114 8.78 2.91 9.48
N ASN A 115 9.55 3.88 9.00
CA ASN A 115 10.93 4.10 9.43
C ASN A 115 11.04 4.96 10.71
N VAL A 116 9.92 5.32 11.36
CA VAL A 116 9.91 6.10 12.60
C VAL A 116 9.25 5.39 13.78
N GLY A 117 9.83 5.63 14.95
CA GLY A 117 9.49 5.02 16.23
C GLY A 117 8.43 5.76 17.06
N CYS A 118 7.48 6.47 16.44
CA CYS A 118 6.57 7.38 17.17
C CYS A 118 5.84 6.72 18.35
N LYS A 119 5.87 7.37 19.54
CA LYS A 119 5.22 6.90 20.78
C LYS A 119 3.69 6.99 20.71
N PHE A 120 3.17 8.07 20.14
CA PHE A 120 1.73 8.35 20.04
C PHE A 120 1.25 8.29 18.58
N CYS A 121 1.62 7.22 17.88
CA CYS A 121 1.25 7.07 16.47
C CYS A 121 -0.26 6.75 16.36
N GLN A 122 -1.03 7.63 15.72
CA GLN A 122 -2.44 7.33 15.41
C GLN A 122 -2.58 6.13 14.47
N ASN A 123 -1.59 5.89 13.60
CA ASN A 123 -1.55 4.79 12.66
C ASN A 123 -0.68 3.62 13.16
N TRP A 124 -0.59 3.40 14.48
CA TRP A 124 0.31 2.39 15.06
C TRP A 124 0.02 0.97 14.53
N GLN A 125 -1.24 0.63 14.30
CA GLN A 125 -1.68 -0.70 13.82
C GLN A 125 -1.05 -1.09 12.47
N ILE A 126 -0.76 -0.12 11.60
CA ILE A 126 -0.13 -0.37 10.29
C ILE A 126 1.36 0.00 10.26
N SER A 127 1.79 0.98 11.05
CA SER A 127 3.19 1.45 11.07
C SER A 127 4.11 0.54 11.87
N LYS A 128 3.57 -0.23 12.83
CA LYS A 128 4.31 -1.10 13.75
C LYS A 128 4.22 -2.59 13.41
N ILE A 129 3.70 -2.94 12.25
CA ILE A 129 3.69 -4.31 11.74
C ILE A 129 4.61 -4.45 10.54
N ALA A 130 5.07 -5.68 10.28
CA ALA A 130 5.77 -6.01 9.05
C ALA A 130 4.78 -6.13 7.88
N PRO A 131 5.22 -5.97 6.62
CA PRO A 131 4.33 -6.09 5.47
C PRO A 131 3.53 -7.40 5.43
N ASP A 132 4.16 -8.52 5.74
CA ASP A 132 3.60 -9.87 5.80
C ASP A 132 2.56 -10.10 6.92
N GLU A 133 2.59 -9.28 7.97
CA GLU A 133 1.63 -9.33 9.06
C GLU A 133 0.32 -8.59 8.73
N SER A 134 0.36 -7.71 7.71
CA SER A 134 -0.83 -6.95 7.33
C SER A 134 -1.88 -7.85 6.65
N ILE A 135 -3.15 -7.64 7.01
CA ILE A 135 -4.29 -8.46 6.59
C ILE A 135 -4.37 -8.61 5.06
N ILE A 136 -3.93 -7.60 4.32
CA ILE A 136 -3.97 -7.55 2.84
C ILE A 136 -2.79 -8.29 2.20
N ASN A 137 -1.66 -8.47 2.90
CA ASN A 137 -0.42 -9.02 2.31
C ASN A 137 -0.07 -10.44 2.77
N LYS A 138 -0.94 -11.09 3.57
CA LYS A 138 -0.73 -12.48 4.06
C LYS A 138 -0.58 -13.54 2.95
N GLN A 139 -0.73 -13.19 1.67
CA GLN A 139 -0.81 -14.16 0.58
C GLN A 139 0.23 -14.00 -0.55
N ASN A 140 1.08 -12.96 -0.61
CA ASN A 140 1.88 -12.71 -1.84
C ASN A 140 3.21 -11.95 -1.61
N ILE A 141 4.02 -12.36 -0.64
CA ILE A 141 5.41 -11.90 -0.49
C ILE A 141 6.32 -13.09 -0.81
N PRO A 142 7.30 -12.95 -1.73
CA PRO A 142 8.21 -14.04 -2.10
C PRO A 142 9.05 -14.54 -0.93
#